data_AF-A0A5N9ADU5-F1
#
_entry.id   AF-A0A5N9ADU5-F1
#
_cell.length_a   1.000
_cell.length_b   1.000
_cell.length_c   1.000
_cell.angle_alpha   90.00
_cell.angle_beta   90.00
_cell.angle_gamma   90.00
#
_symmetry.space_group_name_H-M   'P 1'
#
loop_
_entity.id
_entity.type
_entity.pdbx_description
1 polymer ?
#
loop_
_entity_poly.entity_id
_entity_poly.type
_entity_poly.pdbx_seq_one_letter_code
_entity_poly.pdbx_strand_id
1 'polypeptide(L)'
;MDIDKRPKYFERWSSLWKFWYEWLADNKLSPLEASIRYMISKPEISRVLVGVDNKDQLQKIINAVDGNLPPIPEELSTNDPDLLNPGNWKIL
;
A
#
# COMPACT_ATOMS: atom_id res chain seq x y z
N MET A 1 3.03 0.79 7.95
CA MET A 1 2.39 0.16 9.11
C MET A 1 3.41 -0.75 9.74
N ASP A 2 3.64 -0.62 11.05
CA ASP A 2 4.44 -1.59 11.78
C ASP A 2 3.70 -2.93 11.74
N ILE A 3 4.38 -4.03 11.37
CA ILE A 3 3.73 -5.34 11.22
C ILE A 3 2.99 -5.71 12.51
N ASP A 4 3.60 -5.35 13.64
CA ASP A 4 3.14 -5.64 15.00
C ASP A 4 1.88 -4.87 15.42
N LYS A 5 1.47 -3.86 14.63
CA LYS A 5 0.26 -3.07 14.91
C LYS A 5 -0.95 -3.49 14.06
N ARG A 6 -0.80 -4.47 13.18
CA ARG A 6 -1.91 -4.95 12.34
C ARG A 6 -2.92 -5.72 13.20
N PRO A 7 -4.22 -5.37 13.17
CA PRO A 7 -5.25 -6.12 13.89
C PRO A 7 -5.28 -7.61 13.49
N LYS A 8 -5.51 -8.51 14.46
CA LYS A 8 -5.62 -9.96 14.24
C LYS A 8 -6.63 -10.35 13.17
N TYR A 9 -7.69 -9.55 13.00
CA TYR A 9 -8.67 -9.69 11.93
C TYR A 9 -8.02 -9.89 10.54
N PHE A 10 -6.88 -9.23 10.29
CA PHE A 10 -6.19 -9.30 9.01
C PHE A 10 -5.22 -10.48 8.86
N GLU A 11 -5.04 -11.34 9.87
CA GLU A 11 -4.13 -12.50 9.80
C GLU A 11 -4.54 -13.52 8.73
N ARG A 12 -5.83 -13.58 8.38
CA ARG A 12 -6.36 -14.45 7.31
C ARG A 12 -5.75 -14.17 5.93
N TRP A 13 -5.17 -12.98 5.72
CA TRP A 13 -4.45 -12.61 4.49
C TRP A 13 -2.92 -12.57 4.69
N SER A 14 -2.39 -13.29 5.69
CA SER A 14 -0.96 -13.35 5.99
C SER A 14 -0.08 -13.70 4.79
N SER A 15 -0.54 -14.58 3.89
CA SER A 15 0.16 -14.88 2.64
C SER A 15 0.32 -13.63 1.76
N LEU A 16 -0.76 -12.88 1.55
CA LEU A 16 -0.75 -11.63 0.79
C LEU A 16 0.21 -10.61 1.42
N TRP A 17 0.19 -10.49 2.75
CA TRP A 17 1.09 -9.61 3.47
C TRP A 17 2.55 -10.02 3.34
N LYS A 18 2.83 -11.32 3.39
CA LYS A 18 4.16 -11.86 3.19
C LYS A 18 4.68 -11.49 1.80
N PHE A 19 3.91 -11.77 0.75
CA PHE A 19 4.26 -11.40 -0.63
C PHE A 19 4.47 -9.90 -0.78
N TRP A 20 3.62 -9.07 -0.18
CA TRP A 20 3.77 -7.62 -0.19
C TRP A 20 5.11 -7.17 0.38
N TYR A 21 5.50 -7.69 1.54
CA TYR A 21 6.76 -7.29 2.18
C TYR A 21 7.99 -7.86 1.47
N GLU A 22 7.92 -9.07 0.94
CA GLU A 22 8.98 -9.66 0.13
C GLU A 22 9.22 -8.82 -1.13
N TRP A 23 8.15 -8.50 -1.88
CA TRP A 23 8.27 -7.67 -3.08
C TRP A 23 8.81 -6.26 -2.78
N LEU A 24 8.38 -5.63 -1.68
CA LEU A 24 8.95 -4.36 -1.24
C LEU A 24 10.45 -4.46 -0.94
N ALA A 25 10.87 -5.51 -0.22
CA ALA A 25 12.25 -5.73 0.17
C ALA A 25 13.15 -6.00 -1.06
N ASP A 26 12.71 -6.86 -1.96
CA ASP A 26 13.43 -7.20 -3.20
C ASP A 26 13.66 -5.98 -4.08
N ASN A 27 12.70 -5.05 -4.08
CA ASN A 27 12.76 -3.83 -4.88
C ASN A 27 13.27 -2.60 -4.12
N LYS A 28 13.64 -2.75 -2.83
CA LYS A 28 14.08 -1.65 -1.96
C LYS A 28 13.11 -0.48 -1.92
N LEU A 29 11.81 -0.78 -1.88
CA LEU A 29 10.75 0.22 -1.82
C LEU A 29 10.20 0.32 -0.41
N SER A 30 9.95 1.56 0.02
CA SER A 30 9.05 1.77 1.15
C SER A 30 7.59 1.53 0.72
N PRO A 31 6.70 1.18 1.66
CA PRO A 31 5.27 1.09 1.38
C PRO A 31 4.69 2.38 0.79
N LEU A 32 5.22 3.55 1.19
CA LEU A 32 4.75 4.85 0.71
C LEU A 32 5.09 5.05 -0.77
N GLU A 33 6.35 4.80 -1.16
CA GLU A 33 6.80 4.88 -2.55
C GLU A 33 6.00 3.94 -3.44
N ALA A 34 5.85 2.67 -3.06
CA ALA A 34 5.07 1.71 -3.85
C ALA A 34 3.61 2.16 -4.03
N SER A 35 2.97 2.62 -2.97
CA SER A 35 1.55 3.02 -3.01
C SER A 35 1.34 4.27 -3.87
N ILE A 36 2.15 5.31 -3.69
CA ILE A 36 1.97 6.57 -4.43
C ILE A 36 2.37 6.42 -5.90
N ARG A 37 3.49 5.73 -6.18
CA ARG A 37 3.94 5.48 -7.55
C ARG A 37 2.95 4.61 -8.33
N TYR A 38 2.32 3.63 -7.67
CA TYR A 38 1.26 2.85 -8.29
C TYR A 38 0.11 3.73 -8.75
N MET A 39 -0.45 4.56 -7.86
CA MET A 39 -1.58 5.42 -8.19
C MET A 39 -1.27 6.39 -9.32
N ILE A 40 -0.11 7.04 -9.32
CA ILE A 40 0.25 8.01 -10.37
C ILE A 40 0.66 7.35 -11.70
N SER A 41 1.04 6.06 -11.68
CA SER A 41 1.37 5.32 -12.91
C SER A 41 0.15 4.97 -13.77
N LYS A 42 -1.06 5.11 -13.23
CA LYS A 42 -2.31 4.79 -13.93
C LYS A 42 -2.76 5.97 -14.78
N PRO A 43 -2.82 5.83 -16.12
CA PRO A 43 -3.24 6.93 -17.00
C PRO A 43 -4.69 7.37 -16.75
N GLU A 44 -5.53 6.49 -16.19
CA GLU A 44 -6.92 6.78 -15.84
C GLU A 44 -7.05 7.69 -14.61
N ILE A 45 -5.99 7.81 -13.80
CA ILE A 45 -5.98 8.62 -12.57
C ILE A 45 -5.41 9.99 -12.87
N SER A 46 -6.26 11.01 -12.96
CA SER A 46 -5.81 12.39 -13.22
C SER A 46 -5.16 13.07 -12.02
N ARG A 47 -5.56 12.71 -10.79
CA ARG A 47 -5.08 13.32 -9.54
C ARG A 47 -5.14 12.30 -8.40
N VAL A 48 -4.18 12.39 -7.48
CA VAL A 48 -4.16 11.62 -6.23
C VAL A 48 -4.35 12.58 -5.05
N LEU A 49 -5.38 12.32 -4.23
CA LEU A 49 -5.63 13.07 -3.00
C LEU A 49 -4.89 12.40 -1.84
N VAL A 50 -4.22 13.19 -1.02
CA VAL A 50 -3.49 12.70 0.16
C VAL A 50 -3.91 13.45 1.43
N GLY A 51 -4.16 12.70 2.50
CA GLY A 51 -4.38 13.25 3.84
C GLY A 51 -3.07 13.27 4.62
N VAL A 52 -2.79 14.38 5.31
CA VAL A 52 -1.58 14.56 6.15
C VAL A 52 -1.93 15.32 7.42
N ASP A 53 -1.27 14.95 8.52
CA ASP A 53 -1.42 15.64 9.80
C ASP A 53 -0.43 16.80 9.96
N ASN A 54 0.68 16.76 9.22
CA ASN A 54 1.77 17.74 9.34
C ASN A 54 2.60 17.88 8.06
N LYS A 55 3.43 18.92 8.03
CA LYS A 55 4.30 19.26 6.89
C LYS A 55 5.29 18.15 6.54
N ASP A 56 5.83 17.43 7.51
CA ASP A 56 6.84 16.40 7.26
C ASP A 56 6.24 15.21 6.52
N GLN A 57 4.99 14.83 6.84
CA GLN A 57 4.27 13.81 6.07
C GLN A 57 4.06 14.25 4.63
N LEU A 58 3.65 15.50 4.39
CA LEU A 58 3.50 16.03 3.03
C LEU A 58 4.82 15.98 2.26
N GLN A 59 5.93 16.41 2.88
CA GLN A 59 7.24 16.36 2.24
C GLN A 59 7.66 14.93 1.90
N LYS A 60 7.40 13.96 2.80
CA LYS A 60 7.68 12.54 2.54
C LYS A 60 6.88 12.01 1.35
N ILE A 61 5.60 12.39 1.23
CA ILE A 61 4.76 12.01 0.10
C ILE A 61 5.30 12.59 -1.19
N ILE A 62 5.63 13.89 -1.22
CA ILE A 62 6.20 14.56 -2.38
C ILE A 62 7.50 13.86 -2.80
N ASN A 63 8.39 13.54 -1.87
CA ASN A 63 9.65 12.86 -2.20
C ASN A 63 9.45 11.41 -2.68
N ALA A 64 8.34 10.76 -2.31
CA ALA A 64 8.06 9.38 -2.67
C ALA A 64 7.51 9.21 -4.08
N VAL A 65 7.06 10.30 -4.74
CA VAL A 65 6.50 10.23 -6.10
C VAL A 65 7.56 9.93 -7.15
N ASP A 66 8.79 10.38 -6.94
CA ASP A 66 9.89 10.21 -7.87
C ASP A 66 10.44 8.78 -7.79
N GLY A 67 10.82 8.20 -8.93
CA GLY A 67 11.47 6.90 -9.03
C GLY A 67 10.69 5.88 -9.85
N ASN A 68 11.32 4.73 -10.11
CA ASN A 68 10.69 3.65 -10.86
C ASN A 68 9.71 2.86 -9.99
N LEU A 69 8.63 2.37 -10.61
CA LEU A 69 7.78 1.34 -10.06
C LEU A 69 8.06 0.03 -10.81
N PRO A 70 8.62 -0.99 -10.16
CA PRO A 70 8.79 -2.32 -10.74
C PRO A 70 7.43 -2.93 -11.12
N PRO A 71 7.41 -3.95 -12.01
CA PRO A 71 6.20 -4.71 -12.28
C PRO A 71 5.57 -5.23 -10.99
N ILE A 72 4.26 -5.06 -10.87
CA ILE A 72 3.50 -5.50 -9.70
C ILE A 72 3.10 -6.96 -9.92
N PRO A 73 3.43 -7.87 -8.98
CA PRO A 73 3.05 -9.26 -9.03
C PRO A 73 1.53 -9.42 -9.04
N GLU A 74 1.01 -10.32 -9.87
CA GLU A 74 -0.43 -10.63 -9.91
C GLU A 74 -0.90 -11.22 -8.57
N GLU A 75 0.00 -11.87 -7.84
CA GLU A 75 -0.20 -12.48 -6.52
C GLU A 75 -0.53 -11.47 -5.42
N LEU A 76 -0.24 -10.17 -5.65
CA LEU A 76 -0.68 -9.09 -4.75
C LEU A 76 -2.15 -8.70 -4.93
N SER A 77 -2.81 -9.21 -5.98
CA SER A 77 -4.22 -8.94 -6.22
C SER A 77 -5.10 -9.92 -5.44
N THR A 78 -6.21 -9.43 -4.93
CA THR A 78 -7.26 -10.26 -4.35
C THR A 78 -8.62 -9.71 -4.74
N ASN A 79 -9.62 -10.59 -4.81
CA ASN A 79 -11.03 -10.23 -5.00
C ASN A 79 -11.84 -10.48 -3.73
N ASP A 80 -11.20 -10.74 -2.60
CA ASP A 80 -11.87 -11.00 -1.32
C ASP A 80 -12.53 -9.70 -0.80
N PRO A 81 -13.88 -9.61 -0.80
CA PRO A 81 -14.58 -8.39 -0.41
C PRO A 81 -14.35 -8.01 1.05
N ASP A 82 -14.06 -8.97 1.93
CA ASP A 82 -13.81 -8.67 3.34
C ASP A 82 -12.46 -7.97 3.57
N LEU A 83 -11.53 -8.05 2.59
CA LEU A 83 -10.33 -7.24 2.61
C LEU A 83 -10.57 -5.89 1.95
N LEU A 84 -11.20 -5.92 0.77
CA LEU A 84 -11.33 -4.75 -0.10
C LEU A 84 -12.38 -3.74 0.37
N ASN A 85 -13.39 -4.18 1.12
CA ASN A 85 -14.45 -3.32 1.64
C ASN A 85 -14.24 -3.04 3.13
N PRO A 86 -13.86 -1.81 3.52
CA PRO A 86 -13.71 -1.45 4.93
C PRO A 86 -14.95 -1.67 5.79
N GLY A 87 -16.16 -1.66 5.21
CA GLY A 87 -17.40 -1.95 5.92
C GLY A 87 -17.50 -3.37 6.47
N ASN A 88 -16.69 -4.31 5.96
CA ASN A 88 -16.64 -5.69 6.44
C ASN A 88 -15.60 -5.89 7.56
N TRP A 89 -14.75 -4.90 7.85
CA TRP A 89 -13.64 -5.05 8.78
C TRP A 89 -14.11 -5.16 10.23
N LYS A 90 -13.97 -6.35 10.82
CA LYS A 90 -14.30 -6.62 12.24
C LYS A 90 -13.09 -6.31 13.14
N ILE A 91 -12.75 -5.02 13.22
CA ILE A 91 -11.58 -4.49 13.95
C ILE A 91 -11.95 -3.72 15.22
N LEU A 92 -13.20 -3.86 15.67
CA LEU A 92 -13.76 -3.29 16.90
C LEU A 92 -13.76 -4.31 18.04
#